data_AF-A0AAU3AQU4-F1
#
_entry.id   AF-A0AAU3AQU4-F1
#
_cell.length_a   1.000
_cell.length_b   1.000
_cell.length_c   1.000
_cell.angle_alpha   90.00
_cell.angle_beta   90.00
_cell.angle_gamma   90.00
#
_symmetry.space_group_name_H-M   'P 1'
#
loop_
_entity.id
_entity.type
_entity.pdbx_description
1 polymer ?
#
loop_
_entity_poly.entity_id
_entity_poly.type
_entity_poly.pdbx_seq_one_letter_code
_entity_poly.pdbx_strand_id
1 'polypeptide(L)'
;MNKKLAAALSGGAVLVLALSGCSSDDSDKKVKDWAKTFCDQAQPQIKKITDANAAIEKQTADESKPVDVQKTDSAAFQQISDAYKSLADSLNKAGVPPVKDGDKTQEEAAKELTASSTSYGNLKKKVDALDTGDQAKFADGLKGVADQLNTISKSSDDALKKLESGDLGKAMQKQPGCQKQTASAPSSASPAAGGDASKQASPSGSASQGAKPSESGKPSESAKPSDSAKPSSSASAE
;
A
#
# COMPACT_ATOMS: atom_id res chain seq x y z
N MET A 1 -52.87 -24.07 -64.41
CA MET A 1 -53.11 -22.96 -65.35
C MET A 1 -52.36 -21.73 -64.87
N ASN A 2 -51.86 -20.94 -65.82
CA ASN A 2 -50.87 -19.88 -65.67
C ASN A 2 -51.42 -18.62 -64.97
N LYS A 3 -50.54 -17.89 -64.26
CA LYS A 3 -50.14 -16.52 -64.67
C LYS A 3 -48.96 -16.00 -63.83
N LYS A 4 -47.88 -15.68 -64.56
CA LYS A 4 -46.72 -14.89 -64.12
C LYS A 4 -47.08 -13.40 -64.17
N LEU A 5 -46.59 -12.61 -63.21
CA LEU A 5 -46.09 -11.23 -63.36
C LEU A 5 -45.09 -11.02 -62.21
N ALA A 6 -43.78 -11.10 -62.46
CA ALA A 6 -42.90 -10.01 -62.90
C ALA A 6 -42.34 -9.19 -61.72
N ALA A 7 -41.02 -9.20 -61.64
CA ALA A 7 -40.18 -8.59 -60.61
C ALA A 7 -40.20 -7.06 -60.64
N ALA A 8 -40.10 -6.45 -59.46
CA ALA A 8 -39.63 -5.07 -59.31
C ALA A 8 -38.77 -4.99 -58.02
N LEU A 9 -37.57 -4.43 -58.18
CA LEU A 9 -36.43 -4.38 -57.28
C LEU A 9 -36.74 -4.28 -55.77
N SER A 10 -36.41 -5.33 -55.02
CA SER A 10 -36.10 -5.26 -53.59
C SER A 10 -34.59 -5.37 -53.41
N GLY A 11 -33.90 -4.24 -53.62
CA GLY A 11 -32.49 -4.08 -53.23
C GLY A 11 -32.42 -3.89 -51.72
N GLY A 12 -32.29 -5.00 -51.00
CA GLY A 12 -31.99 -5.00 -49.58
C GLY A 12 -30.61 -4.43 -49.32
N ALA A 13 -30.52 -3.13 -49.06
CA ALA A 13 -29.44 -2.61 -48.23
C ALA A 13 -29.83 -2.89 -46.78
N VAL A 14 -29.63 -4.14 -46.34
CA VAL A 14 -29.48 -4.38 -44.91
C VAL A 14 -28.21 -3.66 -44.54
N LEU A 15 -28.34 -2.44 -44.03
CA LEU A 15 -27.36 -1.81 -43.15
C LEU A 15 -27.24 -2.72 -41.93
N VAL A 16 -26.54 -3.85 -42.10
CA VAL A 16 -25.82 -4.49 -41.00
C VAL A 16 -24.76 -3.46 -40.65
N LEU A 17 -25.14 -2.50 -39.81
CA LEU A 17 -24.20 -1.72 -39.06
C LEU A 17 -23.38 -2.75 -38.27
N ALA A 18 -22.18 -3.03 -38.77
CA ALA A 18 -21.12 -3.65 -38.00
C ALA A 18 -20.78 -2.70 -36.84
N LEU A 19 -21.56 -2.73 -35.76
CA LEU A 19 -21.31 -2.02 -34.49
C LEU A 19 -20.22 -2.70 -33.65
N SER A 20 -19.23 -3.32 -34.27
CA SER A 20 -18.08 -3.90 -33.56
C SER A 20 -16.93 -2.90 -33.43
N GLY A 21 -17.22 -1.65 -33.01
CA GLY A 21 -16.16 -0.65 -32.84
C GLY A 21 -16.57 0.78 -32.52
N CYS A 22 -17.43 1.03 -31.52
CA CYS A 22 -17.53 2.36 -30.88
C CYS A 22 -18.30 2.31 -29.53
N SER A 23 -17.91 1.43 -28.62
CA SER A 23 -18.43 1.43 -27.22
C SER A 23 -17.32 1.63 -26.17
N SER A 24 -16.07 1.74 -26.63
CA SER A 24 -14.91 1.90 -25.75
C SER A 24 -14.83 3.30 -25.13
N ASP A 25 -15.19 4.36 -25.86
CA ASP A 25 -15.09 5.73 -25.35
C ASP A 25 -16.06 6.01 -24.19
N ASP A 26 -17.30 5.54 -24.31
CA ASP A 26 -18.34 5.72 -23.29
C ASP A 26 -18.07 4.87 -22.03
N SER A 27 -17.57 3.63 -22.23
CA SER A 27 -17.18 2.75 -21.13
C SER A 27 -15.95 3.28 -20.38
N ASP A 28 -14.93 3.75 -21.11
CA ASP A 28 -13.75 4.37 -20.51
C ASP A 28 -14.10 5.64 -19.74
N LYS A 29 -15.03 6.44 -20.26
CA LYS A 29 -15.52 7.63 -19.57
C LYS A 29 -16.23 7.27 -18.27
N LYS A 30 -17.11 6.27 -18.27
CA LYS A 30 -17.80 5.79 -17.05
C LYS A 30 -16.82 5.30 -15.99
N VAL A 31 -15.80 4.52 -16.37
CA VAL A 31 -14.77 4.05 -15.43
C VAL A 31 -13.98 5.22 -14.84
N LYS A 32 -13.62 6.21 -15.67
CA LYS A 32 -12.95 7.43 -15.19
C LYS A 32 -13.82 8.26 -14.24
N ASP A 33 -15.10 8.45 -14.56
CA ASP A 33 -16.05 9.21 -13.73
C ASP A 33 -16.29 8.52 -12.37
N TRP A 34 -16.42 7.19 -12.38
CA TRP A 34 -16.48 6.38 -11.17
C TRP A 34 -15.19 6.51 -10.34
N ALA A 35 -14.03 6.34 -10.98
CA ALA A 35 -12.73 6.44 -10.32
C ALA A 35 -12.55 7.83 -9.70
N LYS A 36 -12.92 8.90 -10.42
CA LYS A 36 -12.89 10.26 -9.89
C LYS A 36 -13.75 10.40 -8.64
N THR A 37 -14.98 9.92 -8.67
CA THR A 37 -15.92 9.98 -7.54
C THR A 37 -15.35 9.30 -6.30
N PHE A 38 -14.83 8.08 -6.46
CA PHE A 38 -14.19 7.37 -5.36
C PHE A 38 -12.92 8.09 -4.87
N CYS A 39 -12.03 8.49 -5.79
CA CYS A 39 -10.74 9.07 -5.46
C CYS A 39 -10.84 10.44 -4.78
N ASP A 40 -11.81 11.27 -5.17
CA ASP A 40 -12.06 12.56 -4.51
C ASP A 40 -12.48 12.36 -3.04
N GLN A 41 -13.24 11.31 -2.75
CA GLN A 41 -13.65 10.95 -1.39
C GLN A 41 -12.53 10.22 -0.61
N ALA A 42 -11.71 9.44 -1.32
CA ALA A 42 -10.61 8.68 -0.73
C ALA A 42 -9.43 9.56 -0.30
N GLN A 43 -9.12 10.60 -1.07
CA GLN A 43 -7.97 11.49 -0.86
C GLN A 43 -7.79 11.96 0.60
N PRO A 44 -8.80 12.52 1.29
CA PRO A 44 -8.63 12.97 2.67
C PRO A 44 -8.33 11.82 3.64
N GLN A 45 -8.84 10.60 3.37
CA GLN A 45 -8.57 9.44 4.21
C GLN A 45 -7.18 8.87 3.95
N ILE A 46 -6.74 8.85 2.68
CA ILE A 46 -5.37 8.50 2.30
C ILE A 46 -4.38 9.43 3.01
N LYS A 47 -4.66 10.75 3.03
CA LYS A 47 -3.83 11.71 3.76
C LYS A 47 -3.77 11.39 5.26
N LYS A 48 -4.91 11.09 5.90
CA LYS A 48 -4.91 10.68 7.33
C LYS A 48 -4.06 9.45 7.60
N ILE A 49 -4.07 8.46 6.70
CA ILE A 49 -3.22 7.27 6.84
C ILE A 49 -1.75 7.66 6.73
N THR A 50 -1.37 8.47 5.75
CA THR A 50 0.00 8.96 5.59
C THR A 50 0.48 9.77 6.79
N ASP A 51 -0.33 10.71 7.28
CA ASP A 51 0.01 11.54 8.44
C ASP A 51 0.15 10.69 9.71
N ALA A 52 -0.71 9.68 9.90
CA ALA A 52 -0.64 8.77 11.04
C ALA A 52 0.64 7.92 11.00
N ASN A 53 1.00 7.37 9.84
CA ASN A 53 2.25 6.62 9.68
C ASN A 53 3.47 7.51 9.93
N ALA A 54 3.47 8.75 9.43
CA ALA A 54 4.56 9.69 9.70
C ALA A 54 4.70 10.04 11.20
N ALA A 55 3.59 10.08 11.95
CA ALA A 55 3.63 10.27 13.40
C ALA A 55 4.29 9.09 14.13
N ILE A 56 4.00 7.85 13.73
CA ILE A 56 4.65 6.63 14.25
C ILE A 56 6.16 6.64 13.94
N GLU A 57 6.52 6.89 12.68
CA GLU A 57 7.92 6.97 12.24
C GLU A 57 8.71 8.02 13.02
N LYS A 58 8.09 9.17 13.30
CA LYS A 58 8.71 10.24 14.08
C LYS A 58 9.04 9.80 15.51
N GLN A 59 8.13 9.09 16.21
CA GLN A 59 8.41 8.62 17.57
C GLN A 59 9.60 7.65 17.63
N THR A 60 9.76 6.85 16.57
CA THR A 60 10.91 5.94 16.42
C THR A 60 12.21 6.71 16.24
N ALA A 61 12.21 7.76 15.41
CA ALA A 61 13.39 8.59 15.16
C ALA A 61 13.79 9.46 16.37
N ASP A 62 12.82 9.93 17.15
CA ASP A 62 13.03 10.80 18.32
C ASP A 62 13.50 10.01 19.58
N GLU A 63 13.68 8.69 19.48
CA GLU A 63 14.01 7.79 20.62
C GLU A 63 13.07 8.02 21.83
N SER A 64 11.77 8.12 21.53
CA SER A 64 10.76 8.59 22.47
C SER A 64 10.53 7.64 23.65
N LYS A 65 10.01 8.18 24.76
CA LYS A 65 9.68 7.40 25.96
C LYS A 65 8.54 6.42 25.67
N PRO A 66 8.48 5.25 26.34
CA PRO A 66 7.42 4.25 26.13
C PRO A 66 5.99 4.81 26.16
N VAL A 67 5.70 5.73 27.07
CA VAL A 67 4.37 6.38 27.18
C VAL A 67 4.02 7.26 25.98
N ASP A 68 5.00 7.95 25.41
CA ASP A 68 4.80 8.84 24.25
C ASP A 68 4.63 8.02 22.97
N VAL A 69 5.42 6.94 22.83
CA VAL A 69 5.27 5.94 21.77
C VAL A 69 3.89 5.31 21.85
N GLN A 70 3.48 4.77 23.00
CA GLN A 70 2.16 4.14 23.18
C GLN A 70 1.02 5.08 22.78
N LYS A 71 1.04 6.31 23.28
CA LYS A 71 -0.02 7.29 23.03
C LYS A 71 -0.10 7.66 21.55
N THR A 72 1.04 7.87 20.90
CA THR A 72 1.11 8.23 19.49
C THR A 72 0.66 7.08 18.61
N ASP A 73 1.18 5.87 18.86
CA ASP A 73 0.84 4.68 18.08
C ASP A 73 -0.65 4.33 18.24
N SER A 74 -1.21 4.44 19.44
CA SER A 74 -2.65 4.24 19.69
C SER A 74 -3.51 5.23 18.88
N ALA A 75 -3.17 6.52 18.92
CA ALA A 75 -3.88 7.54 18.16
C ALA A 75 -3.73 7.33 16.65
N ALA A 76 -2.54 6.98 16.18
CA ALA A 76 -2.27 6.71 14.78
C ALA A 76 -3.05 5.49 14.28
N PHE A 77 -3.03 4.37 15.02
CA PHE A 77 -3.79 3.18 14.65
C PHE A 77 -5.31 3.39 14.68
N GLN A 78 -5.82 4.21 15.60
CA GLN A 78 -7.22 4.65 15.58
C GLN A 78 -7.52 5.44 14.29
N GLN A 79 -6.70 6.44 13.98
CA GLN A 79 -6.89 7.28 12.79
C GLN A 79 -6.85 6.46 11.49
N ILE A 80 -5.93 5.50 11.40
CA ILE A 80 -5.82 4.58 10.26
C ILE A 80 -7.05 3.67 10.18
N SER A 81 -7.48 3.10 11.30
CA SER A 81 -8.70 2.28 11.39
C SER A 81 -9.93 3.03 10.86
N ASP A 82 -10.13 4.26 11.31
CA ASP A 82 -11.28 5.09 10.91
C ASP A 82 -11.20 5.54 9.46
N ALA A 83 -9.99 5.82 8.97
CA ALA A 83 -9.75 6.15 7.57
C ALA A 83 -10.10 4.97 6.64
N TYR A 84 -9.67 3.75 6.97
CA TYR A 84 -10.04 2.56 6.21
C TYR A 84 -11.55 2.28 6.22
N LYS A 85 -12.22 2.47 7.35
CA LYS A 85 -13.69 2.40 7.42
C LYS A 85 -14.34 3.43 6.48
N SER A 86 -13.87 4.66 6.53
CA SER A 86 -14.37 5.75 5.68
C SER A 86 -14.11 5.51 4.19
N LEU A 87 -13.01 4.85 3.84
CA LEU A 87 -12.74 4.40 2.47
C LEU A 87 -13.74 3.35 2.02
N ALA A 88 -14.07 2.36 2.85
CA ALA A 88 -15.11 1.36 2.55
C ALA A 88 -16.47 2.03 2.32
N ASP A 89 -16.83 3.00 3.18
CA ASP A 89 -18.07 3.77 3.01
C ASP A 89 -18.07 4.60 1.72
N SER A 90 -16.93 5.17 1.35
CA SER A 90 -16.78 5.94 0.10
C SER A 90 -16.90 5.04 -1.14
N LEU A 91 -16.33 3.83 -1.08
CA LEU A 91 -16.49 2.82 -2.12
C LEU A 91 -17.96 2.38 -2.28
N ASN A 92 -18.65 2.16 -1.17
CA ASN A 92 -20.07 1.82 -1.19
C ASN A 92 -20.92 2.96 -1.77
N LYS A 93 -20.60 4.21 -1.45
CA LYS A 93 -21.26 5.40 -2.00
C LYS A 93 -20.99 5.61 -3.48
N ALA A 94 -19.78 5.31 -3.96
CA ALA A 94 -19.45 5.37 -5.38
C ALA A 94 -20.22 4.33 -6.22
N GLY A 95 -20.70 3.26 -5.58
CA GLY A 95 -21.46 2.20 -6.23
C GLY A 95 -20.58 1.24 -7.02
N VAL A 96 -21.22 0.39 -7.81
CA VAL A 96 -20.54 -0.65 -8.60
C VAL A 96 -19.62 0.00 -9.65
N PRO A 97 -18.30 -0.31 -9.67
CA PRO A 97 -17.42 0.17 -10.73
C PRO A 97 -17.87 -0.39 -12.08
N PRO A 98 -17.92 0.43 -13.15
CA PRO A 98 -18.42 0.03 -14.46
C PRO A 98 -17.38 -0.77 -15.25
N VAL A 99 -16.90 -1.87 -14.67
CA VAL A 99 -15.97 -2.83 -15.25
C VAL A 99 -16.58 -4.22 -15.24
N LYS A 100 -15.94 -5.17 -15.95
CA LYS A 100 -16.31 -6.58 -15.85
C LYS A 100 -16.20 -7.04 -14.39
N ASP A 101 -17.21 -7.76 -13.91
CA ASP A 101 -17.29 -8.27 -12.53
C ASP A 101 -17.21 -7.14 -11.47
N GLY A 102 -17.76 -5.97 -11.80
CA GLY A 102 -17.70 -4.78 -10.95
C GLY A 102 -18.38 -4.95 -9.59
N ASP A 103 -19.48 -5.68 -9.53
CA ASP A 103 -20.20 -6.01 -8.29
C ASP A 103 -19.31 -6.79 -7.32
N LYS A 104 -18.66 -7.85 -7.82
CA LYS A 104 -17.69 -8.64 -7.07
C LYS A 104 -16.48 -7.79 -6.66
N THR A 105 -16.00 -6.93 -7.56
CA THR A 105 -14.89 -6.02 -7.29
C THR A 105 -15.22 -5.06 -6.15
N GLN A 106 -16.43 -4.50 -6.13
CA GLN A 106 -16.89 -3.62 -5.06
C GLN A 106 -16.99 -4.36 -3.73
N GLU A 107 -17.63 -5.54 -3.71
CA GLU A 107 -17.81 -6.34 -2.50
C GLU A 107 -16.47 -6.75 -1.88
N GLU A 108 -15.56 -7.31 -2.71
CA GLU A 108 -14.24 -7.73 -2.25
C GLU A 108 -13.44 -6.54 -1.73
N ALA A 109 -13.41 -5.41 -2.43
CA ALA A 109 -12.69 -4.23 -1.98
C ALA A 109 -13.31 -3.62 -0.69
N ALA A 110 -14.64 -3.58 -0.57
CA ALA A 110 -15.30 -3.08 0.65
C ALA A 110 -15.00 -3.99 1.86
N LYS A 111 -14.97 -5.32 1.64
CA LYS A 111 -14.59 -6.30 2.64
C LYS A 111 -13.15 -6.14 3.09
N GLU A 112 -12.21 -6.00 2.15
CA GLU A 112 -10.79 -5.79 2.47
C GLU A 112 -10.57 -4.48 3.25
N LEU A 113 -11.17 -3.36 2.81
CA LEU A 113 -11.07 -2.08 3.53
C LEU A 113 -11.64 -2.17 4.96
N THR A 114 -12.74 -2.89 5.14
CA THR A 114 -13.33 -3.14 6.47
C THR A 114 -12.45 -4.05 7.34
N ALA A 115 -11.81 -5.05 6.73
CA ALA A 115 -10.86 -5.92 7.41
C ALA A 115 -9.60 -5.16 7.84
N SER A 116 -9.08 -4.27 7.00
CA SER A 116 -7.98 -3.36 7.34
C SER A 116 -8.37 -2.47 8.52
N SER A 117 -9.54 -1.83 8.48
CA SER A 117 -10.06 -1.03 9.59
C SER A 117 -10.04 -1.80 10.91
N THR A 118 -10.61 -3.01 10.90
CA THR A 118 -10.65 -3.90 12.08
C THR A 118 -9.24 -4.26 12.57
N SER A 119 -8.33 -4.55 11.65
CA SER A 119 -6.96 -4.96 11.97
C SER A 119 -6.15 -3.84 12.63
N TYR A 120 -6.30 -2.59 12.17
CA TYR A 120 -5.71 -1.42 12.82
C TYR A 120 -6.39 -1.10 14.16
N GLY A 121 -7.70 -1.27 14.27
CA GLY A 121 -8.39 -1.18 15.57
C GLY A 121 -7.87 -2.20 16.59
N ASN A 122 -7.46 -3.39 16.14
CA ASN A 122 -6.82 -4.39 16.99
C ASN A 122 -5.36 -4.03 17.34
N LEU A 123 -4.61 -3.41 16.43
CA LEU A 123 -3.27 -2.88 16.74
C LEU A 123 -3.33 -1.82 17.83
N LYS A 124 -4.28 -0.88 17.74
CA LYS A 124 -4.54 0.10 18.79
C LYS A 124 -4.72 -0.58 20.15
N LYS A 125 -5.61 -1.58 20.25
CA LYS A 125 -5.86 -2.31 21.51
C LYS A 125 -4.59 -2.98 22.05
N LYS A 126 -3.75 -3.54 21.17
CA LYS A 126 -2.47 -4.14 21.58
C LYS A 126 -1.51 -3.09 22.13
N VAL A 127 -1.40 -1.94 21.47
CA VAL A 127 -0.56 -0.83 21.93
C VAL A 127 -1.05 -0.28 23.28
N ASP A 128 -2.36 -0.07 23.42
CA ASP A 128 -2.97 0.40 24.67
C ASP A 128 -2.68 -0.53 25.85
N ALA A 129 -2.47 -1.82 25.59
CA ALA A 129 -2.17 -2.83 26.59
C ALA A 129 -0.68 -2.97 26.92
N LEU A 130 0.22 -2.24 26.25
CA LEU A 130 1.65 -2.30 26.52
C LEU A 130 1.99 -1.71 27.89
N ASP A 131 2.96 -2.32 28.57
CA ASP A 131 3.48 -1.85 29.84
C ASP A 131 4.48 -0.72 29.62
N THR A 132 4.08 0.53 29.87
CA THR A 132 4.97 1.70 29.71
C THR A 132 5.89 1.92 30.91
N GLY A 133 5.69 1.18 32.01
CA GLY A 133 6.50 1.29 33.23
C GLY A 133 7.74 0.40 33.21
N ASP A 134 7.77 -0.62 32.35
CA ASP A 134 8.87 -1.55 32.18
C ASP A 134 9.36 -1.53 30.74
N GLN A 135 10.54 -0.94 30.50
CA GLN A 135 11.09 -0.77 29.16
C GLN A 135 11.34 -2.11 28.45
N ALA A 136 11.74 -3.16 29.17
CA ALA A 136 12.00 -4.47 28.58
C ALA A 136 10.70 -5.13 28.12
N LYS A 137 9.64 -5.06 28.95
CA LYS A 137 8.31 -5.55 28.58
C LYS A 137 7.67 -4.72 27.47
N PHE A 138 7.86 -3.40 27.48
CA PHE A 138 7.39 -2.53 26.41
C PHE A 138 7.99 -2.94 25.06
N ALA A 139 9.32 -3.06 25.01
CA ALA A 139 10.04 -3.46 23.81
C ALA A 139 9.70 -4.89 23.37
N ASP A 140 9.32 -5.76 24.30
CA ASP A 140 8.83 -7.10 23.95
C ASP A 140 7.41 -7.09 23.39
N GLY A 141 6.49 -6.36 24.02
CA GLY A 141 5.13 -6.22 23.52
C GLY A 141 5.06 -5.54 22.15
N LEU A 142 5.97 -4.59 21.86
CA LEU A 142 6.10 -4.00 20.53
C LEU A 142 6.42 -5.03 19.43
N LYS A 143 7.09 -6.16 19.73
CA LYS A 143 7.29 -7.24 18.74
C LYS A 143 5.95 -7.85 18.32
N GLY A 144 5.03 -8.05 19.25
CA GLY A 144 3.69 -8.57 18.95
C GLY A 144 2.79 -7.59 18.18
N VAL A 145 3.08 -6.29 18.26
CA VAL A 145 2.50 -5.25 17.41
C VAL A 145 3.11 -5.34 16.00
N ALA A 146 4.44 -5.44 15.90
CA ALA A 146 5.16 -5.58 14.63
C ALA A 146 4.76 -6.85 13.86
N ASP A 147 4.56 -7.99 14.54
CA ASP A 147 4.10 -9.23 13.92
C ASP A 147 2.72 -9.06 13.28
N GLN A 148 1.80 -8.41 13.98
CA GLN A 148 0.47 -8.15 13.43
C GLN A 148 0.51 -7.14 12.27
N LEU A 149 1.36 -6.11 12.36
CA LEU A 149 1.62 -5.21 11.23
C LEU A 149 2.15 -5.98 10.02
N ASN A 150 3.08 -6.91 10.19
CA ASN A 150 3.61 -7.74 9.10
C ASN A 150 2.51 -8.61 8.45
N THR A 151 1.59 -9.17 9.24
CA THR A 151 0.41 -9.87 8.70
C THR A 151 -0.50 -8.94 7.91
N ILE A 152 -0.74 -7.73 8.41
CA ILE A 152 -1.54 -6.71 7.71
C ILE A 152 -0.85 -6.32 6.40
N SER A 153 0.46 -6.07 6.40
CA SER A 153 1.20 -5.71 5.19
C SER A 153 1.11 -6.78 4.12
N LYS A 154 1.34 -8.06 4.48
CA LYS A 154 1.24 -9.17 3.52
C LYS A 154 -0.14 -9.31 2.90
N SER A 155 -1.20 -9.25 3.71
CA SER A 155 -2.57 -9.31 3.21
C SER A 155 -2.93 -8.09 2.35
N SER A 156 -2.46 -6.91 2.74
CA SER A 156 -2.67 -5.66 2.00
C SER A 156 -1.97 -5.68 0.64
N ASP A 157 -0.74 -6.18 0.55
CA ASP A 157 -0.01 -6.28 -0.72
C ASP A 157 -0.74 -7.18 -1.73
N ASP A 158 -1.29 -8.30 -1.26
CA ASP A 158 -2.05 -9.21 -2.12
C ASP A 158 -3.37 -8.60 -2.58
N ALA A 159 -4.06 -7.87 -1.69
CA ALA A 159 -5.29 -7.14 -2.03
C ALA A 159 -5.00 -5.99 -3.02
N LEU A 160 -3.94 -5.20 -2.77
CA LEU A 160 -3.53 -4.09 -3.64
C LEU A 160 -3.14 -4.58 -5.02
N LYS A 161 -2.36 -5.66 -5.15
CA LYS A 161 -2.04 -6.25 -6.46
C LYS A 161 -3.28 -6.63 -7.26
N LYS A 162 -4.33 -7.12 -6.59
CA LYS A 162 -5.61 -7.42 -7.26
C LYS A 162 -6.33 -6.15 -7.69
N LEU A 163 -6.41 -5.15 -6.82
CA LEU A 163 -7.09 -3.88 -7.10
C LEU A 163 -6.39 -3.04 -8.19
N GLU A 164 -5.05 -3.05 -8.21
CA GLU A 164 -4.24 -2.36 -9.22
C GLU A 164 -4.24 -3.07 -10.58
N SER A 165 -4.73 -4.30 -10.65
CA SER A 165 -4.84 -5.05 -11.90
C SER A 165 -6.04 -4.59 -12.75
N GLY A 166 -5.93 -4.79 -14.07
CA GLY A 166 -7.00 -4.46 -15.00
C GLY A 166 -7.19 -2.96 -15.22
N ASP A 167 -8.33 -2.59 -15.80
CA ASP A 167 -8.58 -1.22 -16.23
C ASP A 167 -9.08 -0.30 -15.12
N LEU A 168 -9.69 -0.86 -14.07
CA LEU A 168 -10.08 -0.12 -12.87
C LEU A 168 -8.87 0.46 -12.14
N GLY A 169 -7.85 -0.38 -11.88
CA GLY A 169 -6.61 0.05 -11.24
C GLY A 169 -5.90 1.15 -12.03
N LYS A 170 -5.79 0.99 -13.36
CA LYS A 170 -5.23 2.04 -14.26
C LYS A 170 -6.04 3.33 -14.21
N ALA A 171 -7.37 3.27 -14.13
CA ALA A 171 -8.21 4.45 -14.06
C ALA A 171 -8.04 5.19 -12.73
N MET A 172 -7.97 4.46 -11.62
CA MET A 172 -7.70 5.02 -10.29
C MET A 172 -6.33 5.67 -10.21
N GLN A 173 -5.27 5.04 -10.74
CA GLN A 173 -3.91 5.61 -10.76
C GLN A 173 -3.79 6.93 -11.55
N LYS A 174 -4.69 7.16 -12.50
CA LYS A 174 -4.77 8.42 -13.27
C LYS A 174 -5.51 9.54 -12.54
N GLN A 175 -6.23 9.23 -11.46
CA GLN A 175 -6.96 10.24 -10.69
C GLN A 175 -6.04 10.90 -9.66
N PRO A 176 -5.93 12.25 -9.64
CA PRO A 176 -5.13 12.95 -8.65
C PRO A 176 -5.48 12.60 -7.20
N GLY A 177 -6.76 12.33 -6.90
CA GLY A 177 -7.21 11.97 -5.55
C GLY A 177 -6.74 10.61 -5.04
N CYS A 178 -6.36 9.69 -5.93
CA CYS A 178 -5.83 8.37 -5.59
C CYS A 178 -4.32 8.25 -5.82
N GLN A 179 -3.68 9.26 -6.41
CA GLN A 179 -2.24 9.27 -6.52
C GLN A 179 -1.64 9.38 -5.13
N LYS A 180 -0.61 8.57 -4.87
CA LYS A 180 0.21 8.74 -3.67
C LYS A 180 0.66 10.19 -3.65
N GLN A 181 0.35 10.92 -2.58
CA GLN A 181 0.89 12.26 -2.43
C GLN A 181 2.40 12.11 -2.41
N THR A 182 3.07 12.53 -3.49
CA THR A 182 4.50 12.76 -3.44
C THR A 182 4.68 13.83 -2.38
N ALA A 183 5.26 13.44 -1.24
CA ALA A 183 5.76 14.40 -0.28
C ALA A 183 6.57 15.40 -1.11
N SER A 184 6.13 16.66 -1.14
CA SER A 184 6.84 17.69 -1.88
C SER A 184 8.26 17.67 -1.36
N ALA A 185 9.20 17.25 -2.22
CA ALA A 185 10.62 17.35 -1.91
C ALA A 185 10.86 18.80 -1.47
N PRO A 186 11.61 19.05 -0.38
CA PRO A 186 11.95 20.41 -0.02
C PRO A 186 12.64 21.01 -1.24
N SER A 187 12.05 22.08 -1.79
CA SER A 187 12.65 22.84 -2.86
C SER A 187 14.05 23.21 -2.41
N SER A 188 15.07 22.57 -3.01
CA SER A 188 16.43 23.04 -2.91
C SER A 188 16.41 24.46 -3.45
N ALA A 189 16.44 25.43 -2.53
CA ALA A 189 16.64 26.82 -2.86
C ALA A 189 17.93 26.91 -3.66
N SER A 190 17.78 27.23 -4.94
CA SER A 190 18.87 27.60 -5.82
C SER A 190 19.44 28.93 -5.31
N PRO A 191 20.73 29.04 -4.95
CA PRO A 191 21.34 30.34 -4.75
C PRO A 191 21.75 30.88 -6.12
N ALA A 192 20.94 31.82 -6.64
CA ALA A 192 21.41 32.76 -7.65
C ALA A 192 22.03 33.95 -6.91
N ALA A 193 23.36 34.09 -6.99
CA ALA A 193 24.05 35.39 -6.92
C ALA A 193 25.48 35.21 -7.42
N GLY A 194 25.80 35.89 -8.54
CA GLY A 194 27.17 36.09 -8.97
C GLY A 194 27.93 37.04 -8.04
N GLY A 195 29.25 36.95 -8.06
CA GLY A 195 30.13 37.85 -7.32
C GLY A 195 31.56 37.36 -7.26
N ASP A 196 32.37 37.89 -8.17
CA ASP A 196 33.81 37.75 -8.35
C ASP A 196 34.64 37.97 -7.06
N ALA A 197 35.69 37.15 -6.82
CA ALA A 197 37.02 37.61 -6.39
C ALA A 197 38.00 36.45 -6.07
N SER A 198 39.00 36.31 -6.95
CA SER A 198 40.44 36.21 -6.62
C SER A 198 41.07 34.96 -5.95
N LYS A 199 42.03 34.42 -6.73
CA LYS A 199 43.40 33.98 -6.39
C LYS A 199 43.67 32.61 -5.73
N GLN A 200 44.16 31.71 -6.61
CA GLN A 200 45.55 31.20 -6.66
C GLN A 200 46.04 30.19 -5.60
N ALA A 201 46.66 29.13 -6.16
CA ALA A 201 47.74 28.27 -5.67
C ALA A 201 47.39 26.97 -4.91
N SER A 202 47.52 25.85 -5.64
CA SER A 202 48.24 24.64 -5.20
C SER A 202 49.73 25.00 -5.01
N PRO A 203 50.53 24.36 -4.11
CA PRO A 203 50.82 22.92 -4.23
C PRO A 203 51.13 22.12 -2.94
N SER A 204 51.06 20.79 -3.11
CA SER A 204 51.96 19.73 -2.60
C SER A 204 52.46 19.73 -1.14
N GLY A 205 52.27 18.59 -0.47
CA GLY A 205 52.97 18.28 0.79
C GLY A 205 52.61 16.89 1.33
N SER A 206 53.45 15.91 1.01
CA SER A 206 53.46 14.55 1.57
C SER A 206 54.05 14.54 2.98
N ALA A 207 53.46 13.79 3.92
CA ALA A 207 54.20 13.17 5.03
C ALA A 207 53.37 12.08 5.74
N SER A 208 53.91 10.86 5.70
CA SER A 208 53.45 9.66 6.39
C SER A 208 53.75 9.66 7.90
N GLN A 209 52.89 8.97 8.66
CA GLN A 209 53.17 8.04 9.79
C GLN A 209 51.80 7.73 10.43
N GLY A 210 51.37 6.51 10.75
CA GLY A 210 52.04 5.23 10.96
C GLY A 210 51.35 4.60 12.17
N ALA A 211 50.47 3.61 11.98
CA ALA A 211 50.00 2.73 13.06
C ALA A 211 49.40 1.42 12.50
N LYS A 212 50.19 0.37 12.69
CA LYS A 212 49.96 -1.09 12.62
C LYS A 212 48.53 -1.56 13.00
N PRO A 213 47.92 -2.50 12.24
CA PRO A 213 46.92 -3.42 12.78
C PRO A 213 47.61 -4.71 13.28
N SER A 214 47.35 -5.09 14.53
CA SER A 214 47.69 -6.42 15.04
C SER A 214 46.64 -7.42 14.58
N GLU A 215 47.14 -8.46 13.91
CA GLU A 215 46.46 -9.70 13.58
C GLU A 215 46.46 -10.63 14.79
N SER A 216 45.33 -11.26 15.12
CA SER A 216 45.25 -12.59 15.74
C SER A 216 43.79 -13.05 15.87
N GLY A 217 43.45 -14.17 15.22
CA GLY A 217 42.42 -15.10 15.73
C GLY A 217 41.24 -15.43 14.80
N LYS A 218 41.41 -16.43 13.93
CA LYS A 218 40.36 -17.29 13.35
C LYS A 218 40.93 -18.73 13.33
N PRO A 219 40.17 -19.84 13.26
CA PRO A 219 38.76 -20.13 13.56
C PRO A 219 38.60 -21.23 14.64
N SER A 220 37.36 -21.54 15.03
CA SER A 220 37.01 -22.91 15.43
C SER A 220 35.75 -23.34 14.70
N GLU A 221 35.89 -24.49 14.05
CA GLU A 221 34.90 -25.23 13.28
C GLU A 221 34.41 -26.43 14.12
N SER A 222 33.22 -26.94 13.77
CA SER A 222 32.61 -28.21 14.16
C SER A 222 31.64 -28.20 15.35
N ALA A 223 30.33 -28.21 15.05
CA ALA A 223 29.52 -29.43 15.14
C ALA A 223 28.04 -29.18 14.75
N LYS A 224 27.52 -30.03 13.87
CA LYS A 224 26.10 -30.30 13.55
C LYS A 224 26.01 -31.81 13.27
N PRO A 225 24.85 -32.48 13.18
CA PRO A 225 23.65 -32.52 14.04
C PRO A 225 23.58 -33.85 14.80
N SER A 226 22.58 -34.04 15.67
CA SER A 226 22.09 -35.38 16.00
C SER A 226 20.60 -35.49 15.69
N ASP A 227 20.31 -36.41 14.78
CA ASP A 227 19.01 -36.94 14.40
C ASP A 227 18.48 -37.92 15.45
N SER A 228 17.17 -38.20 15.34
CA SER A 228 16.44 -39.34 15.92
C SER A 228 15.76 -39.15 17.29
N ALA A 229 14.42 -38.96 17.26
CA ALA A 229 13.48 -40.02 17.70
C ALA A 229 12.00 -39.57 17.63
N LYS A 230 11.27 -40.12 16.65
CA LYS A 230 9.84 -40.48 16.74
C LYS A 230 9.76 -41.85 16.04
N PRO A 231 9.18 -42.92 16.63
CA PRO A 231 7.73 -43.08 16.61
C PRO A 231 7.11 -43.80 17.82
N SER A 232 5.84 -43.52 18.10
CA SER A 232 4.88 -44.60 18.38
C SER A 232 3.46 -44.15 18.12
N SER A 233 2.85 -44.91 17.23
CA SER A 233 1.42 -45.02 16.99
C SER A 233 0.76 -45.69 18.19
N SER A 234 -0.44 -45.28 18.54
CA SER A 234 -1.38 -46.13 19.27
C SER A 234 -2.78 -45.81 18.76
N ALA A 235 -3.29 -46.76 17.98
CA ALA A 235 -4.68 -46.93 17.65
C ALA A 235 -5.28 -47.92 18.67
N SER A 236 -6.45 -47.62 19.20
CA SER A 236 -7.47 -48.52 19.77
C SER A 236 -8.74 -47.65 19.81
N ALA A 237 -9.76 -47.87 18.97
CA ALA A 237 -10.76 -48.93 19.07
C ALA A 237 -11.53 -48.88 20.40
N GLU A 238 -12.58 -48.05 20.44
CA GLU A 238 -13.98 -48.44 20.67
C GLU A 238 -14.91 -47.33 20.19
#